data_AF-A0A1D1VL10-F1
#
_entry.id   AF-A0A1D1VL10-F1
#
_cell.length_a   1.000
_cell.length_b   1.000
_cell.length_c   1.000
_cell.angle_alpha   90.00
_cell.angle_beta   90.00
_cell.angle_gamma   90.00
#
_symmetry.space_group_name_H-M   'P 1'
#
loop_
_entity.id
_entity.type
_entity.pdbx_description
1 polymer ?
#
loop_
_entity_poly.entity_id
_entity_poly.type
_entity_poly.pdbx_seq_one_letter_code
_entity_poly.pdbx_strand_id
1 'polypeptide(L)'
;MFFQIFLPSAILLWMSDVDHCSALQGKKSSGSSTPVPVQSVQYIIQGVNEHTVSNKSAGTNDGDGLLDIWDKDTRSSIRVEAEIVQLTNDEGILADGSRCDIFRNPCDPACYADFDLLAPTAAFPGGTTKFTKLKQLNDYNSPVLDATIDRTFCSKLYKEASLRVYCEDVDAASDVDLINRWNCPINRPLKSNEKFAEWTQPADCLPQFQAGRMRLTYRYKIYYTRDREVNCRATARDEV
;
A
#
# COMPACT_ATOMS: atom_id res chain seq x y z
N MET A 1 -12.39 15.09 58.58
CA MET A 1 -12.20 13.62 58.61
C MET A 1 -11.22 13.26 57.52
N PHE A 2 -9.98 12.95 57.88
CA PHE A 2 -8.93 12.52 56.97
C PHE A 2 -8.95 10.99 56.91
N PHE A 3 -9.11 10.42 55.72
CA PHE A 3 -8.88 8.98 55.48
C PHE A 3 -7.50 8.81 54.85
N GLN A 4 -6.54 8.43 55.70
CA GLN A 4 -5.23 7.90 55.32
C GLN A 4 -5.42 6.41 55.01
N ILE A 5 -5.17 5.99 53.77
CA ILE A 5 -5.09 4.57 53.40
C ILE A 5 -3.61 4.21 53.21
N PHE A 6 -3.15 3.28 54.04
CA PHE A 6 -1.83 2.66 54.02
C PHE A 6 -1.89 1.33 53.23
N LEU A 7 -1.00 1.18 52.24
CA LEU A 7 -0.11 0.04 51.83
C LEU A 7 -0.68 -1.42 51.75
N PRO A 8 -0.17 -2.34 50.88
CA PRO A 8 1.27 -2.64 50.64
C PRO A 8 1.66 -2.85 49.15
N SER A 9 2.87 -2.49 48.71
CA SER A 9 4.16 -3.20 48.83
C SER A 9 4.18 -4.66 48.35
N ALA A 10 4.66 -4.81 47.11
CA ALA A 10 5.54 -5.84 46.56
C ALA A 10 5.12 -7.32 46.63
N ILE A 11 4.88 -7.91 45.45
CA ILE A 11 5.30 -9.28 45.14
C ILE A 11 5.90 -9.28 43.72
N LEU A 12 7.24 -9.36 43.64
CA LEU A 12 7.95 -9.84 42.46
C LEU A 12 7.78 -11.37 42.44
N LEU A 13 7.09 -11.91 41.45
CA LEU A 13 7.13 -13.33 41.12
C LEU A 13 7.97 -13.51 39.87
N TRP A 14 9.14 -14.10 40.08
CA TRP A 14 9.89 -14.82 39.07
C TRP A 14 9.04 -16.02 38.61
N MET A 15 8.71 -16.09 37.32
CA MET A 15 8.30 -17.34 36.68
C MET A 15 9.38 -17.74 35.70
N SER A 16 10.11 -18.75 36.16
CA SER A 16 11.10 -19.54 35.46
C SER A 16 10.52 -20.23 34.22
N ASP A 17 11.40 -20.35 33.23
CA ASP A 17 11.27 -21.07 31.98
C ASP A 17 10.68 -22.47 32.17
N VAL A 18 9.65 -22.78 31.39
CA VAL A 18 9.19 -24.15 31.15
C VAL A 18 9.23 -24.38 29.66
N ASP A 19 10.35 -24.95 29.21
CA ASP A 19 10.47 -25.67 27.96
C ASP A 19 9.43 -26.81 27.93
N HIS A 20 8.46 -26.69 27.02
CA HIS A 20 7.62 -27.80 26.60
C HIS A 20 7.64 -27.89 25.07
N CYS A 21 8.69 -28.51 24.54
CA CYS A 21 8.66 -29.14 23.23
C CYS A 21 7.75 -30.37 23.27
N SER A 22 6.45 -30.17 23.05
CA SER A 22 5.53 -31.26 22.77
C SER A 22 5.71 -31.73 21.33
N ALA A 23 6.25 -32.94 21.20
CA ALA A 23 6.37 -33.70 19.97
C ALA A 23 4.96 -33.99 19.39
N LEU A 24 4.62 -33.32 18.28
CA LEU A 24 3.50 -33.73 17.44
C LEU A 24 3.94 -34.95 16.61
N GLN A 25 3.47 -36.12 17.03
CA GLN A 25 3.54 -37.35 16.25
C GLN A 25 2.74 -37.15 14.94
N GLY A 26 3.47 -37.11 13.83
CA GLY A 26 2.92 -37.03 12.49
C GLY A 26 2.05 -38.24 12.17
N LYS A 27 0.75 -38.01 12.00
CA LYS A 27 -0.17 -38.97 11.38
C LYS A 27 0.02 -38.86 9.87
N LYS A 28 0.77 -39.81 9.31
CA LYS A 28 1.09 -39.93 7.89
C LYS A 28 -0.17 -40.33 7.12
N SER A 29 -0.98 -39.36 6.70
CA SER A 29 -2.03 -39.61 5.70
C SER A 29 -1.37 -39.76 4.33
N SER A 30 -1.31 -41.00 3.86
CA SER A 30 -0.95 -41.39 2.49
C SER A 30 -2.01 -40.87 1.52
N GLY A 31 -1.97 -39.57 1.22
CA GLY A 31 -2.66 -38.97 0.09
C GLY A 31 -1.80 -39.20 -1.16
N SER A 32 -2.28 -40.07 -2.05
CA SER A 32 -1.72 -40.29 -3.38
C SER A 32 -1.79 -38.98 -4.18
N SER A 33 -0.73 -38.17 -4.11
CA SER A 33 -0.54 -37.03 -5.00
C SER A 33 -0.22 -37.56 -6.39
N THR A 34 -1.22 -37.55 -7.27
CA THR A 34 -0.96 -37.60 -8.70
C THR A 34 -0.03 -36.43 -9.05
N PRO A 35 1.11 -36.67 -9.72
CA PRO A 35 2.00 -35.60 -10.14
C PRO A 35 1.25 -34.70 -11.11
N VAL A 36 0.99 -33.45 -10.69
CA VAL A 36 0.54 -32.40 -11.59
C VAL A 36 1.69 -32.16 -12.58
N PRO A 37 1.46 -32.28 -13.89
CA PRO A 37 2.50 -32.02 -14.87
C PRO A 37 2.94 -30.56 -14.73
N VAL A 38 4.21 -30.38 -14.36
CA VAL A 38 4.89 -29.08 -14.42
C VAL A 38 4.95 -28.72 -15.89
N GLN A 39 4.00 -27.91 -16.35
CA GLN A 39 4.09 -27.28 -17.65
C GLN A 39 5.20 -26.25 -17.56
N SER A 40 6.35 -26.59 -18.15
CA SER A 40 7.42 -25.64 -18.42
C SER A 40 6.84 -24.51 -19.25
N VAL A 41 6.68 -23.33 -18.66
CA VAL A 41 6.37 -22.10 -19.39
C VAL A 41 7.61 -21.78 -20.22
N GLN A 42 7.63 -22.25 -21.47
CA GLN A 42 8.55 -21.75 -22.47
C GLN A 42 8.15 -20.31 -22.78
N TYR A 43 8.92 -19.36 -22.26
CA TYR A 43 8.88 -18.00 -22.78
C TYR A 43 9.42 -18.05 -24.20
N ILE A 44 8.52 -18.01 -25.18
CA ILE A 44 8.87 -17.72 -26.56
C ILE A 44 9.29 -16.25 -26.58
N ILE A 45 10.59 -16.01 -26.47
CA ILE A 45 11.19 -14.75 -26.89
C ILE A 45 11.03 -14.73 -28.41
N GLN A 46 9.94 -14.12 -28.90
CA GLN A 46 9.80 -13.86 -30.31
C GLN A 46 10.99 -12.98 -30.71
N GLY A 47 11.80 -13.52 -31.62
CA GLY A 47 13.01 -12.89 -32.12
C GLY A 47 12.73 -11.45 -32.52
N VAL A 48 13.46 -10.55 -31.87
CA VAL A 48 13.62 -9.20 -32.38
C VAL A 48 14.30 -9.38 -33.74
N ASN A 49 13.55 -9.11 -34.82
CA ASN A 49 14.13 -9.00 -36.14
C ASN A 49 15.26 -7.97 -36.05
N GLU A 50 16.50 -8.43 -36.18
CA GLU A 50 17.65 -7.62 -36.50
C GLU A 50 17.41 -6.98 -37.87
N HIS A 51 16.65 -5.88 -37.88
CA HIS A 51 16.73 -4.95 -38.98
C HIS A 51 18.10 -4.29 -38.89
N THR A 52 19.02 -4.81 -39.70
CA THR A 52 20.29 -4.19 -40.04
C THR A 52 20.00 -2.80 -40.62
N VAL A 53 19.94 -1.79 -39.76
CA VAL A 53 19.93 -0.39 -40.16
C VAL A 53 21.35 -0.09 -40.64
N SER A 54 21.58 -0.27 -41.93
CA SER A 54 22.78 0.20 -42.62
C SER A 54 22.74 1.74 -42.66
N ASN A 55 23.22 2.38 -41.60
CA ASN A 55 23.48 3.81 -41.59
C ASN A 55 24.65 4.12 -42.52
N LYS A 56 24.32 4.55 -43.73
CA LYS A 56 25.25 5.23 -44.64
C LYS A 56 25.61 6.57 -44.01
N SER A 57 26.76 6.60 -43.35
CA SER A 57 27.44 7.79 -42.87
C SER A 57 27.91 8.64 -44.05
N ALA A 58 27.18 9.72 -44.35
CA ALA A 58 27.71 10.86 -45.09
C ALA A 58 27.94 11.98 -44.06
N GLY A 59 29.20 12.36 -43.89
CA GLY A 59 29.67 13.16 -42.78
C GLY A 59 29.20 14.61 -42.78
N THR A 60 28.98 15.11 -41.57
CA THR A 60 29.29 16.48 -41.13
C THR A 60 29.79 16.39 -39.70
N ASN A 61 31.00 16.89 -39.47
CA ASN A 61 31.63 17.00 -38.17
C ASN A 61 31.00 18.17 -37.40
N ASP A 62 29.87 17.95 -36.75
CA ASP A 62 29.36 18.83 -35.69
C ASP A 62 29.05 17.93 -34.48
N GLY A 63 30.11 17.64 -33.71
CA GLY A 63 30.04 16.77 -32.56
C GLY A 63 29.42 17.47 -31.36
N ASP A 64 28.10 17.56 -31.28
CA ASP A 64 27.38 17.90 -30.04
C ASP A 64 25.86 17.68 -30.14
N GLY A 65 25.37 16.43 -30.26
CA GLY A 65 23.92 16.27 -30.48
C GLY A 65 23.27 14.91 -30.40
N LEU A 66 23.90 13.90 -29.78
CA LEU A 66 23.30 12.56 -29.70
C LEU A 66 23.23 11.94 -28.30
N LEU A 67 23.63 12.67 -27.26
CA LEU A 67 23.45 12.26 -25.86
C LEU A 67 22.30 13.01 -25.14
N ASP A 68 21.63 13.94 -25.81
CA ASP A 68 20.59 14.77 -25.19
C ASP A 68 19.17 14.14 -25.22
N ILE A 69 19.04 12.92 -25.78
CA ILE A 69 17.76 12.19 -25.80
C ILE A 69 17.51 11.48 -24.46
N TRP A 70 18.56 11.16 -23.71
CA TRP A 70 18.45 10.54 -22.38
C TRP A 70 18.45 11.55 -21.22
N ASP A 71 18.79 12.83 -21.47
CA ASP A 71 18.74 13.87 -20.44
C ASP A 71 17.35 14.54 -20.31
N LYS A 72 16.43 14.28 -21.25
CA LYS A 72 15.04 14.73 -21.14
C LYS A 72 14.24 13.93 -20.09
N ASP A 73 14.71 12.75 -19.72
CA ASP A 73 14.14 11.92 -18.64
C ASP A 73 14.57 12.37 -17.24
N THR A 74 15.53 13.30 -17.09
CA THR A 74 15.99 13.75 -15.76
C THR A 74 15.12 14.83 -15.13
N ARG A 75 14.06 15.29 -15.83
CA ARG A 75 13.22 16.43 -15.40
C ARG A 75 11.74 16.10 -15.22
N SER A 76 11.30 14.87 -15.44
CA SER A 76 9.92 14.47 -15.18
C SER A 76 9.74 14.10 -13.70
N SER A 77 8.65 14.59 -13.11
CA SER A 77 8.15 14.07 -11.83
C SER A 77 7.06 13.04 -12.11
N ILE A 78 6.85 12.10 -11.20
CA ILE A 78 5.78 11.10 -11.31
C ILE A 78 4.61 11.55 -10.47
N ARG A 79 3.41 11.56 -11.04
CA ARG A 79 2.17 11.75 -10.27
C ARG A 79 1.45 10.42 -10.16
N VAL A 80 1.10 10.07 -8.93
CA VAL A 80 0.26 8.92 -8.61
C VAL A 80 -1.05 9.49 -8.09
N GLU A 81 -2.16 9.08 -8.68
CA GLU A 81 -3.51 9.35 -8.19
C GLU A 81 -4.16 8.01 -7.84
N ALA A 82 -4.77 7.93 -6.67
CA ALA A 82 -5.51 6.77 -6.22
C ALA A 82 -6.88 7.20 -5.70
N GLU A 83 -7.88 6.40 -6.01
CA GLU A 83 -9.24 6.55 -5.52
C GLU A 83 -9.59 5.33 -4.67
N ILE A 84 -9.94 5.60 -3.42
CA ILE A 84 -10.45 4.62 -2.49
C ILE A 84 -11.97 4.59 -2.69
N VAL A 85 -12.46 3.48 -3.22
CA VAL A 85 -13.83 3.36 -3.71
C VAL A 85 -14.76 2.98 -2.56
N GLN A 86 -14.52 1.82 -1.93
CA GLN A 86 -15.43 1.28 -0.91
C GLN A 86 -14.68 0.51 0.16
N LEU A 87 -15.13 0.67 1.41
CA LEU A 87 -14.86 -0.24 2.52
C LEU A 87 -16.01 -1.25 2.61
N THR A 88 -15.71 -2.54 2.64
CA THR A 88 -16.66 -3.62 2.92
C THR A 88 -16.27 -4.25 4.25
N ASN A 89 -17.08 -4.04 5.28
CA ASN A 89 -16.95 -4.65 6.61
C ASN A 89 -18.36 -4.99 7.11
N ASP A 90 -19.09 -5.83 6.38
CA ASP A 90 -20.52 -6.10 6.63
C ASP A 90 -20.80 -6.64 8.03
N GLU A 91 -19.81 -7.29 8.65
CA GLU A 91 -19.89 -7.82 10.01
C GLU A 91 -19.70 -6.75 11.11
N GLY A 92 -19.24 -5.55 10.77
CA GLY A 92 -18.96 -4.47 11.71
C GLY A 92 -17.90 -4.85 12.73
N ILE A 93 -16.78 -5.39 12.26
CA ILE A 93 -15.71 -5.93 13.10
C ILE A 93 -14.42 -5.12 13.02
N LEU A 94 -13.66 -5.15 14.11
CA LEU A 94 -12.35 -4.53 14.28
C LEU A 94 -11.21 -5.47 13.84
N ALA A 95 -9.97 -4.97 13.91
CA ALA A 95 -8.77 -5.71 13.51
C ALA A 95 -8.56 -6.99 14.34
N ASP A 96 -8.91 -6.95 15.63
CA ASP A 96 -8.87 -8.10 16.54
C ASP A 96 -10.04 -9.09 16.34
N GLY A 97 -11.02 -8.74 15.49
CA GLY A 97 -12.19 -9.54 15.18
C GLY A 97 -13.36 -9.36 16.14
N SER A 98 -13.23 -8.48 17.15
CA SER A 98 -14.34 -8.00 17.97
C SER A 98 -15.25 -7.08 17.16
N ARG A 99 -16.40 -6.67 17.72
CA ARG A 99 -17.31 -5.73 17.08
C ARG A 99 -16.89 -4.29 17.38
N CYS A 100 -17.09 -3.39 16.43
CA CYS A 100 -16.93 -1.94 16.59
C CYS A 100 -17.63 -1.46 17.87
N ASP A 101 -18.95 -1.67 17.94
CA ASP A 101 -19.74 -1.32 19.12
C ASP A 101 -20.27 -2.51 19.92
N ILE A 102 -20.19 -2.39 21.25
CA ILE A 102 -20.71 -3.37 22.22
C ILE A 102 -22.22 -3.60 22.05
N PHE A 103 -22.99 -2.56 21.72
CA PHE A 103 -24.44 -2.63 21.59
C PHE A 103 -24.93 -2.95 20.17
N ARG A 104 -24.05 -3.48 19.30
CA ARG A 104 -24.33 -3.83 17.89
C ARG A 104 -24.70 -2.64 17.01
N ASN A 105 -24.23 -1.45 17.35
CA ASN A 105 -24.31 -0.33 16.42
C ASN A 105 -23.32 -0.56 15.25
N PRO A 106 -23.55 0.04 14.09
CA PRO A 106 -22.58 0.03 13.02
C PRO A 106 -21.35 0.88 13.39
N CYS A 107 -20.21 0.60 12.77
CA CYS A 107 -18.98 1.37 13.00
C CYS A 107 -19.11 2.85 12.57
N ASP A 108 -18.24 3.70 13.11
CA ASP A 108 -17.98 5.09 12.75
C ASP A 108 -16.61 5.23 12.03
N PRO A 109 -16.46 4.71 10.80
CA PRO A 109 -15.16 4.59 10.17
C PRO A 109 -14.55 5.95 9.79
N ALA A 110 -13.34 6.21 10.26
CA ALA A 110 -12.42 7.21 9.74
C ALA A 110 -11.25 6.54 9.01
N CYS A 111 -11.09 6.83 7.72
CA CYS A 111 -10.04 6.24 6.89
C CYS A 111 -8.95 7.26 6.55
N TYR A 112 -7.71 6.80 6.54
CA TYR A 112 -6.52 7.59 6.25
C TYR A 112 -5.62 6.86 5.27
N ALA A 113 -4.94 7.60 4.40
CA ALA A 113 -4.02 7.01 3.43
C ALA A 113 -2.79 7.87 3.17
N ASP A 114 -1.72 7.21 2.73
CA ASP A 114 -0.57 7.84 2.10
C ASP A 114 0.16 6.82 1.20
N PHE A 115 1.01 7.33 0.31
CA PHE A 115 1.79 6.54 -0.63
C PHE A 115 3.18 6.23 -0.08
N ASP A 116 3.57 4.96 -0.18
CA ASP A 116 4.90 4.46 0.15
C ASP A 116 5.68 4.12 -1.13
N LEU A 117 6.71 4.91 -1.42
CA LEU A 117 7.66 4.65 -2.51
C LEU A 117 9.04 4.21 -2.01
N LEU A 118 9.31 4.37 -0.72
CA LEU A 118 10.62 4.08 -0.15
C LEU A 118 10.74 2.60 0.22
N ALA A 119 9.69 2.04 0.80
CA ALA A 119 9.65 0.65 1.23
C ALA A 119 8.30 -0.05 0.90
N PRO A 120 7.84 -0.01 -0.35
CA PRO A 120 6.50 -0.50 -0.76
C PRO A 120 6.23 -1.98 -0.45
N THR A 121 7.28 -2.78 -0.25
CA THR A 121 7.20 -4.21 0.13
C THR A 121 7.41 -4.46 1.62
N ALA A 122 7.77 -3.46 2.40
CA ALA A 122 7.93 -3.58 3.85
C ALA A 122 6.58 -3.70 4.56
N ALA A 123 6.62 -4.22 5.79
CA ALA A 123 5.47 -4.29 6.68
C ALA A 123 4.92 -2.88 6.96
N PHE A 124 3.61 -2.79 7.18
CA PHE A 124 2.94 -1.52 7.47
C PHE A 124 3.57 -0.80 8.68
N PRO A 125 3.84 0.52 8.63
CA PRO A 125 3.45 1.49 7.59
C PRO A 125 4.45 1.61 6.43
N GLY A 126 5.49 0.78 6.40
CA GLY A 126 6.57 0.86 5.41
C GLY A 126 7.38 2.15 5.59
N GLY A 127 7.61 2.88 4.49
CA GLY A 127 8.32 4.17 4.49
C GLY A 127 7.45 5.38 4.84
N THR A 128 6.17 5.18 5.14
CA THR A 128 5.20 6.24 5.34
C THR A 128 5.22 6.78 6.77
N THR A 129 5.25 8.10 6.94
CA THR A 129 5.24 8.76 8.25
C THR A 129 4.00 9.62 8.51
N LYS A 130 3.26 10.01 7.48
CA LYS A 130 2.12 10.93 7.60
C LYS A 130 0.96 10.46 6.74
N PHE A 131 -0.15 10.12 7.39
CA PHE A 131 -1.37 9.75 6.70
C PHE A 131 -2.32 10.93 6.57
N THR A 132 -2.96 11.05 5.42
CA THR A 132 -3.99 12.06 5.14
C THR A 132 -5.35 11.46 5.41
N LYS A 133 -6.18 12.15 6.20
CA LYS A 133 -7.56 11.76 6.44
C LYS A 133 -8.36 11.88 5.15
N LEU A 134 -8.97 10.78 4.72
CA LEU A 134 -9.76 10.71 3.49
C LEU A 134 -11.21 11.10 3.77
N LYS A 135 -11.83 10.39 4.72
CA LYS A 135 -13.25 10.51 5.03
C LYS A 135 -13.50 9.95 6.43
N GLN A 136 -14.47 10.54 7.12
CA GLN A 136 -15.08 9.99 8.32
C GLN A 136 -16.58 9.94 8.11
N LEU A 137 -17.20 8.84 8.50
CA LEU A 137 -18.63 8.60 8.42
C LEU A 137 -19.10 7.98 9.73
N ASN A 138 -20.36 8.17 10.06
CA ASN A 138 -20.95 7.65 11.29
C ASN A 138 -22.06 6.64 10.97
N ASP A 139 -22.17 5.57 11.74
CA ASP A 139 -23.15 4.50 11.62
C ASP A 139 -23.09 3.76 10.26
N TYR A 140 -21.88 3.47 9.74
CA TYR A 140 -21.67 2.71 8.50
C TYR A 140 -20.63 1.59 8.63
N ASN A 141 -21.08 0.34 8.48
CA ASN A 141 -20.21 -0.83 8.37
C ASN A 141 -19.46 -0.91 7.02
N SER A 142 -20.14 -0.64 5.90
CA SER A 142 -19.58 -0.82 4.55
C SER A 142 -19.76 0.42 3.67
N PRO A 143 -19.16 1.58 4.04
CA PRO A 143 -19.38 2.83 3.34
C PRO A 143 -18.73 2.90 1.96
N VAL A 144 -19.38 3.62 1.05
CA VAL A 144 -18.76 4.15 -0.16
C VAL A 144 -17.94 5.40 0.21
N LEU A 145 -16.65 5.34 -0.07
CA LEU A 145 -15.70 6.38 0.29
C LEU A 145 -15.59 7.42 -0.83
N ASP A 146 -15.41 6.99 -2.07
CA ASP A 146 -15.19 7.85 -3.26
C ASP A 146 -14.17 8.97 -2.99
N ALA A 147 -13.10 8.64 -2.27
CA ALA A 147 -12.08 9.59 -1.84
C ALA A 147 -10.85 9.46 -2.73
N THR A 148 -10.38 10.57 -3.28
CA THR A 148 -9.14 10.61 -4.10
C THR A 148 -8.00 11.19 -3.28
N ILE A 149 -6.84 10.55 -3.38
CA ILE A 149 -5.56 11.04 -2.87
C ILE A 149 -4.55 11.02 -4.00
N ASP A 150 -3.70 12.04 -4.06
CA ASP A 150 -2.65 12.11 -5.05
C ASP A 150 -1.35 12.62 -4.44
N ARG A 151 -0.23 12.19 -5.05
CA ARG A 151 1.09 12.65 -4.64
C ARG A 151 1.99 12.73 -5.86
N THR A 152 2.77 13.81 -5.90
CA THR A 152 3.83 13.99 -6.90
C THR A 152 5.18 13.64 -6.29
N PHE A 153 5.93 12.79 -6.97
CA PHE A 153 7.25 12.31 -6.56
C PHE A 153 8.30 12.82 -7.52
N CYS A 154 9.41 13.26 -6.95
CA CYS A 154 10.51 13.89 -7.68
C CYS A 154 11.68 12.93 -7.93
N SER A 155 11.48 11.64 -7.65
CA SER A 155 12.47 10.59 -7.86
C SER A 155 12.62 10.25 -9.34
N LYS A 156 13.85 10.00 -9.76
CA LYS A 156 14.20 9.65 -11.14
C LYS A 156 13.89 8.18 -11.50
N LEU A 157 13.67 7.32 -10.51
CA LEU A 157 13.50 5.89 -10.73
C LEU A 157 12.27 5.38 -9.97
N TYR A 158 11.16 5.27 -10.70
CA TYR A 158 9.98 4.55 -10.24
C TYR A 158 10.11 3.07 -10.59
N LYS A 159 9.99 2.22 -9.59
CA LYS A 159 9.90 0.77 -9.78
C LYS A 159 8.52 0.26 -9.38
N GLU A 160 8.12 0.57 -8.17
CA GLU A 160 6.85 0.15 -7.57
C GLU A 160 6.44 1.16 -6.49
N ALA A 161 5.16 1.20 -6.15
CA ALA A 161 4.64 1.97 -5.02
C ALA A 161 3.57 1.14 -4.31
N SER A 162 3.27 1.50 -3.06
CA SER A 162 2.13 0.95 -2.34
C SER A 162 1.33 2.10 -1.76
N LEU A 163 0.01 2.12 -2.00
CA LEU A 163 -0.89 2.97 -1.24
C LEU A 163 -1.17 2.25 0.10
N ARG A 164 -0.80 2.89 1.21
CA ARG A 164 -1.04 2.42 2.56
C ARG A 164 -2.31 3.06 3.07
N VAL A 165 -3.27 2.26 3.50
CA VAL A 165 -4.54 2.75 4.05
C VAL A 165 -4.75 2.13 5.41
N TYR A 166 -5.24 2.89 6.38
CA TYR A 166 -5.84 2.32 7.57
C TYR A 166 -7.17 2.99 7.84
N CYS A 167 -8.08 2.26 8.48
CA CYS A 167 -9.32 2.81 8.97
C CYS A 167 -9.45 2.45 10.44
N GLU A 168 -10.02 3.37 11.19
CA GLU A 168 -10.29 3.28 12.61
C GLU A 168 -11.77 3.60 12.85
N ASP A 169 -12.29 3.09 13.95
CA ASP A 169 -13.62 3.35 14.48
C ASP A 169 -13.50 4.53 15.45
N VAL A 170 -14.26 5.60 15.20
CA VAL A 170 -14.13 6.85 15.95
C VAL A 170 -15.39 7.10 16.77
N ASP A 171 -15.37 6.61 18.00
CA ASP A 171 -16.41 6.91 18.97
C ASP A 171 -16.23 8.26 19.64
N ALA A 172 -17.34 8.93 19.96
CA ALA A 172 -17.30 10.19 20.70
C ALA A 172 -16.83 10.03 22.17
N ALA A 173 -16.88 8.82 22.71
CA ALA A 173 -16.65 8.54 24.14
C ALA A 173 -15.61 7.43 24.42
N SER A 174 -15.12 6.72 23.39
CA SER A 174 -14.15 5.62 23.51
C SER A 174 -12.77 6.05 23.02
N ASP A 175 -11.79 5.17 23.27
CA ASP A 175 -10.55 5.19 22.52
C ASP A 175 -10.81 4.84 21.05
N VAL A 176 -9.90 5.27 20.18
CA VAL A 176 -10.00 5.01 18.74
C VAL A 176 -9.56 3.58 18.43
N ASP A 177 -10.47 2.79 17.88
CA ASP A 177 -10.26 1.36 17.67
C ASP A 177 -9.88 1.04 16.22
N LEU A 178 -8.88 0.19 16.01
CA LEU A 178 -8.41 -0.11 14.67
C LEU A 178 -9.37 -1.07 13.95
N ILE A 179 -9.92 -0.66 12.81
CA ILE A 179 -10.69 -1.54 11.91
C ILE A 179 -9.73 -2.45 11.13
N ASN A 180 -8.80 -1.86 10.36
CA ASN A 180 -7.75 -2.61 9.67
C ASN A 180 -6.66 -1.68 9.10
N ARG A 181 -5.63 -2.33 8.56
CA ARG A 181 -4.60 -1.75 7.70
C ARG A 181 -4.58 -2.50 6.38
N TRP A 182 -4.42 -1.77 5.28
CA TRP A 182 -4.40 -2.33 3.94
C TRP A 182 -3.16 -1.87 3.18
N ASN A 183 -2.62 -2.79 2.39
CA ASN A 183 -1.58 -2.53 1.41
C ASN A 183 -2.19 -2.65 0.01
N CYS A 184 -2.18 -1.57 -0.75
CA CYS A 184 -2.77 -1.48 -2.09
C CYS A 184 -1.63 -1.36 -3.12
N PRO A 185 -1.19 -2.45 -3.78
CA PRO A 185 0.01 -2.43 -4.62
C PRO A 185 -0.16 -1.71 -5.96
N ILE A 186 0.72 -0.76 -6.25
CA ILE A 186 0.73 0.02 -7.50
C ILE A 186 1.86 -0.51 -8.38
N ASN A 187 1.49 -1.25 -9.43
CA ASN A 187 2.41 -2.06 -10.24
C ASN A 187 2.17 -1.92 -11.75
N ARG A 188 1.79 -0.73 -12.23
CA ARG A 188 1.64 -0.44 -13.66
C ARG A 188 2.80 0.36 -14.26
N PRO A 189 3.08 0.16 -15.56
CA PRO A 189 3.97 1.05 -16.30
C PRO A 189 3.46 2.50 -16.29
N LEU A 190 4.40 3.44 -16.14
CA LEU A 190 4.13 4.87 -16.21
C LEU A 190 3.60 5.27 -17.59
N LYS A 191 2.58 6.13 -17.60
CA LYS A 191 2.10 6.77 -18.84
C LYS A 191 2.85 8.07 -19.08
N SER A 192 2.93 8.47 -20.35
CA SER A 192 3.74 9.62 -20.79
C SER A 192 3.22 10.97 -20.26
N ASN A 193 1.93 11.06 -19.95
CA ASN A 193 1.29 12.21 -19.32
C ASN A 193 -0.14 11.85 -18.85
N GLU A 194 -0.79 12.78 -18.17
CA GLU A 194 -2.14 12.63 -17.63
C GLU A 194 -3.18 12.24 -18.69
N LYS A 195 -3.11 12.81 -19.89
CA LYS A 195 -4.09 12.56 -20.97
C LYS A 195 -4.12 11.10 -21.41
N PHE A 196 -2.99 10.39 -21.30
CA PHE A 196 -2.88 8.96 -21.63
C PHE A 196 -2.93 8.07 -20.38
N ALA A 197 -3.15 8.66 -19.20
CA ALA A 197 -3.28 7.96 -17.95
C ALA A 197 -4.73 7.56 -17.71
N GLU A 198 -5.01 6.27 -17.88
CA GLU A 198 -6.32 5.70 -17.61
C GLU A 198 -6.36 5.12 -16.19
N TRP A 199 -7.49 5.30 -15.51
CA TRP A 199 -7.77 4.61 -14.26
C TRP A 199 -7.73 3.09 -14.45
N THR A 200 -7.12 2.38 -13.50
CA THR A 200 -7.25 0.93 -13.46
C THR A 200 -8.70 0.51 -13.23
N GLN A 201 -9.00 -0.75 -13.54
CA GLN A 201 -10.19 -1.37 -12.97
C GLN A 201 -10.07 -1.40 -11.43
N PRO A 202 -11.19 -1.28 -10.69
CA PRO A 202 -11.18 -1.46 -9.25
C PRO A 202 -10.56 -2.81 -8.87
N ALA A 203 -9.70 -2.79 -7.86
CA ALA A 203 -9.02 -3.96 -7.31
C ALA A 203 -9.08 -3.92 -5.78
N ASP A 204 -8.89 -5.09 -5.18
CA ASP A 204 -8.92 -5.25 -3.73
C ASP A 204 -7.52 -4.97 -3.15
N CYS A 205 -7.45 -4.20 -2.08
CA CYS A 205 -6.23 -4.08 -1.29
C CYS A 205 -6.01 -5.32 -0.44
N LEU A 206 -4.77 -5.57 -0.06
CA LEU A 206 -4.38 -6.68 0.82
C LEU A 206 -4.60 -6.27 2.29
N PRO A 207 -5.57 -6.87 3.00
CA PRO A 207 -5.79 -6.58 4.42
C PRO A 207 -4.67 -7.18 5.28
N GLN A 208 -4.28 -6.48 6.33
CA GLN A 208 -3.32 -6.97 7.33
C GLN A 208 -4.00 -7.89 8.36
N PHE A 209 -5.24 -7.58 8.73
CA PHE A 209 -6.05 -8.33 9.69
C PHE A 209 -7.34 -8.83 9.05
N GLN A 210 -7.98 -9.85 9.63
CA GLN A 210 -9.31 -10.35 9.21
C GLN A 210 -9.44 -10.61 7.69
N ALA A 211 -8.42 -11.21 7.09
CA ALA A 211 -8.40 -11.49 5.66
C ALA A 211 -9.63 -12.31 5.22
N GLY A 212 -10.34 -11.83 4.20
CA GLY A 212 -11.56 -12.45 3.68
C GLY A 212 -12.87 -12.06 4.40
N ARG A 213 -12.81 -11.40 5.56
CA ARG A 213 -13.99 -10.88 6.27
C ARG A 213 -14.24 -9.39 6.04
N MET A 214 -13.20 -8.67 5.62
CA MET A 214 -13.27 -7.27 5.25
C MET A 214 -12.39 -6.96 4.05
N ARG A 215 -12.77 -5.95 3.29
CA ARG A 215 -12.14 -5.58 2.03
C ARG A 215 -12.13 -4.07 1.87
N LEU A 216 -11.08 -3.56 1.23
CA LEU A 216 -11.02 -2.20 0.73
C LEU A 216 -10.78 -2.27 -0.79
N THR A 217 -11.59 -1.58 -1.57
CA THR A 217 -11.43 -1.49 -3.03
C THR A 217 -10.85 -0.14 -3.42
N TYR A 218 -9.94 -0.17 -4.40
CA TYR A 218 -9.28 1.02 -4.91
C TYR A 218 -9.03 0.91 -6.40
N ARG A 219 -8.81 2.06 -7.04
CA ARG A 219 -8.24 2.15 -8.39
C ARG A 219 -7.20 3.27 -8.42
N TYR A 220 -6.32 3.25 -9.41
CA TYR A 220 -5.28 4.26 -9.52
C TYR A 220 -4.94 4.57 -10.98
N LYS A 221 -4.24 5.68 -11.20
CA LYS A 221 -3.52 5.97 -12.44
C LYS A 221 -2.18 6.61 -12.10
N ILE A 222 -1.21 6.42 -12.99
CA ILE A 222 0.16 6.87 -12.77
C ILE A 222 0.79 7.37 -14.07
N TYR A 223 1.44 8.53 -14.01
CA TYR A 223 1.98 9.19 -15.20
C TYR A 223 3.08 10.20 -14.86
N TYR A 224 3.85 10.56 -15.88
CA TYR A 224 4.81 11.66 -15.79
C TYR A 224 4.11 13.03 -15.84
N THR A 225 4.48 13.93 -14.94
CA THR A 225 4.10 15.35 -14.97
C THR A 225 5.32 16.25 -15.14
N ARG A 226 5.08 17.45 -15.69
CA ARG A 226 6.09 18.50 -15.91
C ARG A 226 6.21 19.48 -14.74
N ASP A 227 5.42 19.31 -13.68
CA ASP A 227 5.29 20.27 -12.57
C ASP A 227 6.44 20.23 -11.55
N ARG A 228 7.67 19.94 -12.02
CA ARG A 228 8.83 19.73 -11.14
C ARG A 228 9.16 20.96 -10.30
N GLU A 229 9.12 22.16 -10.88
CA GLU A 229 9.66 23.36 -10.22
C GLU A 229 8.86 23.83 -9.00
N VAL A 230 7.55 23.62 -8.97
CA VAL A 230 6.70 24.05 -7.86
C VAL A 230 6.67 22.99 -6.76
N ASN A 231 6.51 21.72 -7.13
CA ASN A 231 6.26 20.65 -6.16
C ASN A 231 7.55 20.03 -5.59
N CYS A 232 8.64 20.00 -6.37
CA CYS A 232 9.88 19.34 -5.94
C CYS A 232 10.86 20.22 -5.18
N ARG A 233 10.67 21.55 -5.20
CA ARG A 233 11.48 22.46 -4.37
C ARG A 233 11.00 22.52 -2.92
N ALA A 234 9.72 22.25 -2.67
CA ALA A 234 9.13 22.30 -1.35
C ALA A 234 9.51 21.06 -0.50
N THR A 235 9.52 19.87 -1.10
CA THR A 235 9.78 18.60 -0.40
C THR A 235 11.22 18.45 0.07
N ALA A 236 12.19 19.04 -0.63
CA ALA A 236 13.61 18.97 -0.25
C ALA A 236 13.96 19.73 1.05
N ARG A 237 13.03 20.52 1.61
CA ARG A 237 13.25 21.28 2.85
C ARG A 237 12.71 20.60 4.10
N ASP A 238 11.82 19.62 3.95
CA ASP A 238 11.18 18.92 5.07
C ASP A 238 11.90 17.60 5.44
N GLU A 239 12.98 17.25 4.73
CA GLU A 239 13.82 16.07 5.01
C GLU A 239 15.12 16.41 5.77
N VAL A 240 15.23 17.60 6.39
CA VAL A 240 16.39 18.03 7.22
C VAL A 240 16.03 18.07 8.70
#